data_AF-A0AAW1TN73-F1
#
_entry.id   AF-A0AAW1TN73-F1
#
_cell.length_a   1.000
_cell.length_b   1.000
_cell.length_c   1.000
_cell.angle_alpha   90.00
_cell.angle_beta   90.00
_cell.angle_gamma   90.00
#
_symmetry.space_group_name_H-M   'P 1'
#
loop_
_entity.id
_entity.type
_entity.pdbx_description
1 polymer ?
#
loop_
_entity_poly.entity_id
_entity_poly.type
_entity_poly.pdbx_seq_one_letter_code
_entity_poly.pdbx_strand_id
1 'polypeptide(L)'
;MILSRYGDVCQKRYQKLTDCDDGPTSKSHILLAGIGADELFGGYTRYRSAFEHDGRLSLHNFLRKDWEYLPYRNLGRDGRVASDHDRQLSTPYLGEELVNCFSELKLLVKDVPQENIGTKLLLRALALNFELTKAAVEEESFKFGF
;
A
#
# COMPACT_ATOMS: atom_id res chain seq x y z
N MET A 1 -25.27 -12.43 -27.74
CA MET A 1 -24.55 -11.68 -28.80
C MET A 1 -24.16 -10.27 -28.32
N ILE A 2 -23.45 -10.15 -27.19
CA ILE A 2 -23.04 -8.84 -26.60
C ILE A 2 -21.54 -8.84 -26.19
N LEU A 3 -20.82 -9.95 -26.33
CA LEU A 3 -19.41 -10.05 -25.90
C LEU A 3 -18.38 -9.62 -26.96
N SER A 4 -18.77 -9.48 -28.24
CA SER A 4 -17.81 -9.13 -29.31
C SER A 4 -17.52 -7.63 -29.42
N ARG A 5 -18.47 -6.75 -29.07
CA ARG A 5 -18.27 -5.30 -29.24
C ARG A 5 -17.43 -4.63 -28.14
N TYR A 6 -17.28 -5.28 -26.98
CA TYR A 6 -16.45 -4.72 -25.88
C TYR A 6 -14.95 -4.90 -26.14
N GLY A 7 -14.54 -6.00 -26.80
CA GLY A 7 -13.14 -6.25 -27.16
C GLY A 7 -12.60 -5.23 -28.15
N ASP A 8 -13.37 -4.93 -29.20
CA ASP A 8 -12.95 -4.01 -30.26
C ASP A 8 -12.79 -2.55 -29.79
N VAL A 9 -13.58 -2.12 -28.80
CA VAL A 9 -13.50 -0.75 -28.25
C VAL A 9 -12.29 -0.60 -27.31
N CYS A 10 -11.97 -1.63 -26.53
CA CYS A 10 -10.73 -1.66 -25.72
C CYS A 10 -9.49 -1.66 -26.60
N GLN A 11 -9.44 -2.52 -27.63
CA GLN A 11 -8.30 -2.60 -28.55
C GLN A 11 -8.04 -1.29 -29.30
N LYS A 12 -9.09 -0.62 -29.78
CA LYS A 12 -8.95 0.67 -30.49
C LYS A 12 -8.52 1.82 -29.56
N ARG A 13 -8.87 1.78 -28.27
CA ARG A 13 -8.37 2.75 -27.28
C ARG A 13 -6.91 2.51 -26.92
N TYR A 14 -6.49 1.24 -26.85
CA TYR A 14 -5.12 0.83 -26.56
C TYR A 14 -4.12 1.30 -27.63
N GLN A 15 -4.50 1.18 -28.92
CA GLN A 15 -3.70 1.70 -30.03
C GLN A 15 -3.57 3.23 -30.03
N LYS A 16 -4.54 3.97 -29.46
CA LYS A 16 -4.49 5.43 -29.41
C LYS A 16 -3.67 5.98 -28.23
N LEU A 17 -3.37 5.15 -27.23
CA LEU A 17 -2.55 5.50 -26.06
C LEU A 17 -1.05 5.21 -26.27
N THR A 18 -0.71 4.43 -27.29
CA THR A 18 0.66 4.01 -27.61
C THR A 18 1.37 4.93 -28.61
N ASP A 19 0.70 5.96 -29.12
CA ASP A 19 1.28 6.98 -30.02
C ASP A 19 2.06 8.11 -29.28
N CYS A 20 2.31 7.95 -27.98
CA CYS A 20 3.05 8.91 -27.16
C CYS A 20 4.38 8.28 -26.71
N ASP A 21 5.48 8.70 -27.34
CA ASP A 21 6.90 8.55 -26.96
C ASP A 21 7.24 7.35 -26.05
N ASP A 22 7.82 6.29 -26.63
CA ASP A 22 8.11 5.01 -25.98
C ASP A 22 9.04 5.17 -24.77
N GLY A 23 8.45 5.43 -23.60
CA GLY A 23 9.13 5.38 -22.32
C GLY A 23 9.79 4.01 -22.07
N PRO A 24 10.69 3.90 -21.08
CA PRO A 24 11.42 2.66 -20.82
C PRO A 24 10.47 1.48 -20.57
N THR A 25 10.61 0.42 -21.35
CA THR A 25 9.80 -0.80 -21.24
C THR A 25 10.48 -1.85 -20.36
N SER A 26 9.71 -2.54 -19.51
CA SER A 26 10.18 -3.62 -18.66
C SER A 26 9.48 -4.94 -19.00
N LYS A 27 10.24 -6.04 -19.04
CA LYS A 27 9.74 -7.40 -19.26
C LYS A 27 9.10 -8.04 -18.01
N SER A 28 9.16 -7.38 -16.84
CA SER A 28 8.57 -7.95 -15.62
C SER A 28 7.07 -7.99 -15.73
N HIS A 29 6.45 -9.15 -15.50
CA HIS A 29 5.00 -9.31 -15.43
C HIS A 29 4.44 -8.99 -14.04
N ILE A 30 5.29 -8.99 -13.01
CA ILE A 30 4.88 -8.79 -11.61
C ILE A 30 5.36 -7.41 -11.15
N LEU A 31 4.43 -6.66 -10.54
CA LEU A 31 4.70 -5.39 -9.87
C LEU A 31 4.57 -5.59 -8.36
N LEU A 32 5.69 -5.45 -7.64
CA LEU A 32 5.68 -5.44 -6.18
C LEU A 32 5.26 -4.06 -5.69
N ALA A 33 4.19 -4.03 -4.90
CA ALA A 33 3.64 -2.80 -4.34
C ALA A 33 3.58 -2.86 -2.81
N GLY A 34 3.97 -1.76 -2.17
CA GLY A 34 3.95 -1.59 -0.71
C GLY A 34 2.56 -1.31 -0.12
N ILE A 35 1.48 -1.64 -0.84
CA ILE A 35 0.11 -1.35 -0.41
C ILE A 35 -0.21 -2.18 0.84
N GLY A 36 -0.86 -1.56 1.83
CA GLY A 36 -1.21 -2.21 3.10
C GLY A 36 -0.19 -2.00 4.21
N ALA A 37 1.03 -1.55 3.90
CA ALA A 37 2.05 -1.28 4.92
C ALA A 37 1.63 -0.16 5.87
N ASP A 38 1.02 0.90 5.36
CA ASP A 38 0.54 2.02 6.17
C ASP A 38 -0.62 1.63 7.07
N GLU A 39 -1.57 0.85 6.57
CA GLU A 39 -2.72 0.36 7.33
C GLU A 39 -2.31 -0.66 8.40
N LEU A 40 -1.37 -1.55 8.09
CA LEU A 40 -0.92 -2.60 9.00
C LEU A 40 0.01 -2.05 10.10
N PHE A 41 0.98 -1.21 9.74
CA PHE A 41 2.04 -0.70 10.65
C PHE A 41 1.80 0.73 11.14
N GLY A 42 0.60 1.28 10.96
CA GLY A 42 0.29 2.61 11.50
C GLY A 42 1.09 3.74 10.83
N GLY A 43 1.22 3.70 9.51
CA GLY A 43 2.02 4.65 8.71
C GLY A 43 1.41 6.04 8.52
N TYR A 44 0.10 6.20 8.68
CA TYR A 44 -0.53 7.50 8.46
C TYR A 44 -0.40 8.43 9.66
N THR A 45 -0.03 9.69 9.41
CA THR A 45 0.04 10.75 10.44
C THR A 45 -1.27 10.91 11.23
N ARG A 46 -2.43 10.66 10.60
CA ARG A 46 -3.75 10.71 11.28
C ARG A 46 -3.87 9.74 12.46
N TYR A 47 -3.14 8.63 12.44
CA TYR A 47 -3.10 7.69 13.55
C TYR A 47 -2.40 8.26 14.78
N ARG A 48 -1.37 9.08 14.57
CA ARG A 48 -0.75 9.85 15.65
C ARG A 48 -1.75 10.79 16.28
N SER A 49 -2.43 11.61 15.48
CA SER A 49 -3.43 12.55 15.99
C SER A 49 -4.58 11.85 16.72
N ALA A 50 -5.05 10.71 16.20
CA ALA A 50 -6.09 9.91 16.87
C ALA A 50 -5.62 9.34 18.22
N PHE A 51 -4.36 8.92 18.31
CA PHE A 51 -3.76 8.46 19.55
C PHE A 51 -3.57 9.58 20.57
N GLU A 52 -3.09 10.74 20.14
CA GLU A 52 -2.88 11.91 21.01
C GLU A 52 -4.18 12.46 21.58
N HIS A 53 -5.26 12.47 20.78
CA HIS A 53 -6.54 13.04 21.19
C HIS A 53 -7.37 12.10 22.08
N ASP A 54 -7.51 10.84 21.68
CA ASP A 54 -8.47 9.89 22.26
C ASP A 54 -7.82 8.58 22.75
N GLY A 55 -6.49 8.52 22.76
CA GLY A 55 -5.72 7.39 23.25
C GLY A 55 -5.80 6.12 22.38
N ARG A 56 -5.40 5.00 22.99
CA ARG A 56 -5.23 3.70 22.32
C ARG A 56 -6.49 3.15 21.66
N LEU A 57 -7.65 3.34 22.30
CA LEU A 57 -8.90 2.75 21.80
C LEU A 57 -9.33 3.40 20.47
N SER A 58 -9.17 4.72 20.37
CA SER A 58 -9.46 5.45 19.14
C SER A 58 -8.50 5.04 18.02
N LEU A 59 -7.19 5.00 18.30
CA LEU A 59 -6.19 4.49 17.36
C LEU A 59 -6.56 3.09 16.82
N HIS A 60 -6.93 2.16 17.71
CA HIS A 60 -7.34 0.82 17.32
C HIS A 60 -8.58 0.81 16.42
N ASN A 61 -9.56 1.69 16.68
CA ASN A 61 -10.74 1.83 15.83
C ASN A 61 -10.41 2.42 14.47
N PHE A 62 -9.55 3.43 14.40
CA PHE A 62 -9.08 4.01 13.14
C PHE A 62 -8.33 2.99 12.29
N LEU A 63 -7.38 2.26 12.87
CA LEU A 63 -6.62 1.22 12.18
C LEU A 63 -7.53 0.13 11.62
N ARG A 64 -8.47 -0.37 12.43
CA ARG A 64 -9.42 -1.40 11.99
C ARG A 64 -10.31 -0.90 10.86
N LYS A 65 -10.83 0.32 11.00
CA LYS A 65 -11.69 0.95 9.99
C LYS A 65 -10.94 1.12 8.67
N ASP A 66 -9.71 1.64 8.71
CA ASP A 66 -8.90 1.82 7.50
C ASP A 66 -8.52 0.47 6.86
N TRP A 67 -8.29 -0.58 7.67
CA TRP A 67 -8.10 -1.95 7.18
C TRP A 67 -9.33 -2.48 6.43
N GLU A 68 -10.53 -2.31 7.00
CA GLU A 68 -11.80 -2.72 6.38
C GLU A 68 -12.07 -1.97 5.07
N TYR A 69 -11.67 -0.70 4.97
CA TYR A 69 -11.87 0.11 3.75
C TYR A 69 -10.79 -0.06 2.69
N LEU A 70 -9.63 -0.63 3.02
CA LEU A 70 -8.49 -0.75 2.11
C LEU A 70 -8.86 -1.37 0.74
N PRO A 71 -9.66 -2.46 0.67
CA PRO A 71 -10.03 -3.06 -0.62
C PRO A 71 -10.81 -2.12 -1.53
N TYR A 72 -11.65 -1.27 -0.94
CA TYR A 72 -12.56 -0.38 -1.66
C TYR A 72 -11.87 0.90 -2.13
N ARG A 73 -10.87 1.39 -1.38
CA ARG A 73 -10.19 2.66 -1.70
C ARG A 73 -9.07 2.46 -2.73
N ASN A 74 -8.19 1.49 -2.48
CA ASN A 74 -6.90 1.41 -3.17
C ASN A 74 -6.81 0.17 -4.08
N LEU A 75 -7.17 -1.01 -3.57
CA LEU A 75 -6.90 -2.27 -4.28
C LEU A 75 -7.64 -2.41 -5.61
N GLY A 76 -8.92 -2.02 -5.65
CA GLY A 76 -9.72 -2.11 -6.88
C GLY A 76 -9.26 -1.16 -7.99
N ARG A 77 -8.67 0.00 -7.65
CA ARG A 77 -8.11 0.93 -8.64
C ARG A 77 -6.76 0.41 -9.12
N ASP A 78 -5.86 0.09 -8.20
CA ASP A 78 -4.48 -0.26 -8.50
C ASP A 78 -4.39 -1.59 -9.25
N GLY A 79 -5.24 -2.56 -8.91
CA GLY A 79 -5.35 -3.83 -9.62
C GLY A 79 -5.86 -3.69 -11.06
N ARG A 80 -6.77 -2.73 -11.32
CA ARG A 80 -7.23 -2.44 -12.69
C ARG A 80 -6.15 -1.77 -13.52
N VAL A 81 -5.47 -0.77 -12.96
CA VAL A 81 -4.36 -0.08 -13.64
C VAL A 81 -3.24 -1.06 -13.99
N ALA A 82 -2.88 -1.98 -13.08
CA ALA A 82 -1.88 -3.00 -13.36
C ALA A 82 -2.34 -3.96 -14.48
N SER A 83 -3.58 -4.47 -14.38
CA SER A 83 -4.16 -5.38 -15.37
C SER A 83 -4.25 -4.75 -16.77
N ASP A 84 -4.58 -3.45 -16.84
CA ASP A 84 -4.64 -2.70 -18.10
C ASP A 84 -3.27 -2.66 -18.82
N HIS A 85 -2.17 -2.87 -18.10
CA HIS A 85 -0.81 -2.91 -18.66
C HIS A 85 -0.25 -4.33 -18.79
N ASP A 86 -1.12 -5.36 -18.70
CA ASP A 86 -0.71 -6.77 -18.69
C ASP A 86 0.31 -7.06 -17.57
N ARG A 87 0.04 -6.50 -16.38
CA ARG A 87 0.86 -6.67 -15.18
C ARG A 87 0.01 -7.18 -14.02
N GLN A 88 0.60 -8.08 -13.24
CA GLN A 88 0.02 -8.56 -12.00
C GLN A 88 0.58 -7.75 -10.82
N LEU A 89 -0.33 -7.18 -10.03
CA LEU A 89 0.03 -6.50 -8.79
C LEU A 89 0.23 -7.53 -7.67
N SER A 90 1.38 -7.48 -7.00
CA SER A 90 1.71 -8.29 -5.83
C SER A 90 1.88 -7.39 -4.62
N THR A 91 1.13 -7.67 -3.55
CA THR A 91 1.07 -6.87 -2.32
C THR A 91 1.48 -7.71 -1.11
N PRO A 92 2.79 -7.87 -0.83
CA PRO A 92 3.27 -8.75 0.25
C PRO A 92 2.71 -8.41 1.63
N TYR A 93 2.44 -7.13 1.89
CA TYR A 93 1.90 -6.65 3.16
C TYR A 93 0.45 -7.07 3.42
N LEU A 94 -0.27 -7.53 2.39
CA LEU A 94 -1.64 -8.03 2.48
C LEU A 94 -1.68 -9.57 2.45
N GLY A 95 -0.53 -10.22 2.49
CA GLY A 95 -0.45 -11.67 2.58
C GLY A 95 -1.08 -12.19 3.87
N GLU A 96 -1.88 -13.25 3.76
CA GLU A 96 -2.62 -13.84 4.88
C GLU A 96 -1.70 -14.18 6.07
N GLU A 97 -0.54 -14.78 5.80
CA GLU A 97 0.44 -15.15 6.85
C GLU A 97 0.90 -13.94 7.67
N LEU A 98 1.24 -12.83 6.99
CA LEU A 98 1.68 -11.61 7.67
C LEU A 98 0.53 -10.99 8.47
N VAL A 99 -0.66 -10.94 7.88
CA VAL A 99 -1.86 -10.38 8.52
C VAL A 99 -2.25 -11.18 9.76
N ASN A 100 -2.19 -12.51 9.69
CA ASN A 100 -2.48 -13.40 10.81
C ASN A 100 -1.44 -13.22 11.92
N CYS A 101 -0.15 -13.24 11.56
CA CYS A 101 0.94 -12.97 12.50
C CYS A 101 0.74 -11.62 13.20
N PHE A 102 0.42 -10.57 12.43
CA PHE A 102 0.17 -9.26 12.99
C PHE A 102 -1.06 -9.26 13.89
N SER A 103 -2.15 -9.94 13.52
CA SER A 103 -3.37 -10.02 14.32
C SER A 103 -3.12 -10.58 15.72
N GLU A 104 -2.23 -11.55 15.85
CA GLU A 104 -1.82 -12.17 17.11
C GLU A 104 -0.91 -11.29 17.98
N LEU A 105 -0.23 -10.28 17.40
CA LEU A 105 0.59 -9.35 18.17
C LEU A 105 -0.26 -8.51 19.14
N LYS A 106 0.19 -8.41 20.40
CA LYS A 106 -0.43 -7.54 21.40
C LYS A 106 -0.43 -6.09 20.90
N LEU A 107 -1.52 -5.37 21.14
CA LEU A 107 -1.63 -3.92 20.81
C LEU A 107 -0.56 -3.04 21.46
N LEU A 108 0.12 -3.53 22.51
CA LEU A 108 1.29 -2.86 23.09
C LEU A 108 2.50 -2.85 22.16
N VAL A 109 2.60 -3.85 21.28
CA VAL A 109 3.66 -4.03 20.28
C VAL A 109 3.24 -3.45 18.92
N LYS A 110 1.93 -3.39 18.64
CA LYS A 110 1.39 -2.75 17.44
C LYS A 110 1.58 -1.24 17.54
N ASP A 111 2.50 -0.75 16.71
CA ASP A 111 2.90 0.63 16.49
C ASP A 111 2.00 1.68 17.15
N VAL A 112 2.37 2.07 18.36
CA VAL A 112 1.95 3.35 18.91
C VAL A 112 2.90 4.39 18.35
N PRO A 113 2.41 5.39 17.60
CA PRO A 113 3.25 6.48 17.14
C PRO A 113 3.87 7.16 18.38
N GLN A 114 5.20 7.08 18.49
CA GLN A 114 5.94 7.74 19.56
C GLN A 114 6.39 9.12 19.09
N GLU A 115 6.33 10.09 20.00
CA GLU A 115 6.91 11.41 19.74
C GLU A 115 8.39 11.25 19.34
N ASN A 116 8.78 11.94 18.28
CA ASN A 116 10.15 12.04 17.75
C ASN A 116 10.73 10.82 16.99
N ILE A 117 10.09 9.64 16.98
CA ILE A 117 10.62 8.46 16.26
C ILE A 117 9.97 8.25 14.87
N GLY A 118 8.71 8.68 14.70
CA GLY A 118 8.00 8.57 13.42
C GLY A 118 6.87 7.54 13.43
N THR A 119 6.47 7.08 12.25
CA THR A 119 5.45 6.05 12.02
C THR A 119 6.11 4.71 11.65
N LYS A 120 5.34 3.60 11.60
CA LYS A 120 5.83 2.26 11.21
C LYS A 120 7.03 1.75 12.03
N LEU A 121 7.01 1.97 13.34
CA LEU A 121 8.18 1.70 14.20
C LEU A 121 8.62 0.23 14.15
N LEU A 122 7.69 -0.71 14.12
CA LEU A 122 7.98 -2.13 14.00
C LEU A 122 8.62 -2.46 12.65
N LEU A 123 8.13 -1.86 11.56
CA LEU A 123 8.73 -2.04 10.24
C LEU A 123 10.14 -1.44 10.17
N ARG A 124 10.36 -0.28 10.79
CA ARG A 124 11.69 0.36 10.89
C ARG A 124 12.64 -0.48 11.74
N ALA A 125 12.18 -1.02 12.86
CA ALA A 125 12.97 -1.91 13.71
C ALA A 125 13.37 -3.19 12.97
N LEU A 126 12.43 -3.77 12.21
CA LEU A 126 12.74 -4.90 11.32
C LEU A 126 13.75 -4.52 10.24
N ALA A 127 13.60 -3.36 9.60
CA ALA A 127 14.55 -2.88 8.61
C ALA A 127 15.96 -2.74 9.20
N LEU A 128 16.10 -2.22 10.43
CA LEU A 128 17.39 -2.16 11.15
C LEU A 128 17.97 -3.56 11.41
N ASN A 129 17.14 -4.54 11.80
CA ASN A 129 17.58 -5.92 12.01
C ASN A 129 18.09 -6.59 10.71
N PHE A 130 17.61 -6.13 9.55
CA PHE A 130 18.08 -6.57 8.23
C PHE A 130 19.16 -5.66 7.64
N GLU A 131 19.75 -4.76 8.43
CA GLU A 131 20.77 -3.80 8.01
C GLU A 131 20.31 -2.83 6.90
N LEU A 132 19.00 -2.70 6.70
CA LEU A 132 18.36 -1.77 5.75
C LEU A 132 18.24 -0.38 6.37
N THR A 133 19.37 0.21 6.73
CA THR A 133 19.47 1.50 7.44
C THR A 133 18.74 2.64 6.73
N LYS A 134 18.84 2.74 5.40
CA LYS A 134 18.14 3.76 4.61
C LYS A 134 16.61 3.65 4.76
N ALA A 135 16.08 2.44 4.64
CA ALA A 135 14.63 2.19 4.76
C ALA A 135 14.12 2.40 6.20
N ALA A 136 14.98 2.23 7.21
CA ALA A 136 14.62 2.46 8.60
C ALA A 136 14.50 3.96 8.95
N VAL A 137 15.30 4.81 8.29
CA VAL A 137 15.40 6.24 8.63
C VAL A 137 14.47 7.08 7.75
N GLU A 138 14.42 6.82 6.45
CA GLU A 138 13.71 7.69 5.50
C GLU A 138 12.20 7.40 5.45
N GLU A 139 11.39 8.45 5.65
CA GLU A 139 9.97 8.43 5.33
C GLU A 139 9.74 9.27 4.07
N GLU A 140 10.06 8.70 2.91
CA GLU A 140 9.72 9.33 1.64
C GLU A 140 8.30 8.91 1.23
N SER A 141 7.33 9.79 1.49
CA SER A 141 6.04 9.70 0.82
C SER A 141 6.23 9.95 -0.68
N PHE A 142 5.44 9.28 -1.53
CA PHE A 142 5.42 9.57 -2.96
C PHE A 142 5.08 11.05 -3.19
N LYS A 143 6.07 11.85 -3.56
CA LYS A 143 5.91 13.30 -3.81
C LYS A 143 5.35 13.47 -5.22
N PHE A 144 4.16 14.05 -5.35
CA PHE A 144 3.69 14.52 -6.65
C PHE A 144 4.58 15.68 -7.11
N GLY A 145 5.31 15.47 -8.21
CA GLY A 145 5.91 16.55 -8.97
C GLY A 145 4.82 17.26 -9.75
N PHE A 146 4.57 18.53 -9.43
CA PHE A 146 3.93 19.46 -10.36
C PHE A 146 5.01 20.10 -11.23
#